data_AF-A0A2U1J3B6-F1
#
_entry.id   AF-A0A2U1J3B6-F1
#
_cell.length_a   1.000
_cell.length_b   1.000
_cell.length_c   1.000
_cell.angle_alpha   90.00
_cell.angle_beta   90.00
_cell.angle_gamma   90.00
#
_symmetry.space_group_name_H-M   'P 1'
#
loop_
_entity.id
_entity.type
_entity.pdbx_description
1 polymer ?
#
loop_
_entity_poly.entity_id
_entity_poly.type
_entity_poly.pdbx_seq_one_letter_code
_entity_poly.pdbx_strand_id
1 'polypeptide(L)'
;MITGYPSSGKSTRANQLKAMFEAKLSSPDYKGISYSVELVSDDSLGISKNSYDAGIEEKKIRGSIISAVERHTSKNSILILDSLNYIKGLR
;
A
#
# COMPACT_ATOMS: atom_id res chain seq x y z
N MET A 1 -1.72 6.04 1.81
CA MET A 1 -0.81 5.67 0.72
C MET A 1 0.58 6.25 0.98
N ILE A 2 1.65 5.48 0.77
CA ILE A 2 3.04 5.92 0.97
C ILE A 2 3.60 6.36 -0.39
N THR A 3 4.43 7.41 -0.40
CA THR A 3 5.06 7.95 -1.61
C THR A 3 6.52 8.31 -1.33
N GLY A 4 7.36 8.30 -2.36
CA GLY A 4 8.76 8.68 -2.25
C GLY A 4 9.64 8.02 -3.31
N TYR A 5 10.90 8.44 -3.34
CA TYR A 5 11.88 7.94 -4.30
C TYR A 5 12.10 6.42 -4.23
N PRO A 6 12.60 5.78 -5.31
CA PRO A 6 13.10 4.42 -5.24
C PRO A 6 14.12 4.26 -4.10
N SER A 7 14.06 3.13 -3.39
CA SER A 7 14.99 2.80 -2.30
C SER A 7 15.04 3.79 -1.12
N SER A 8 14.05 4.67 -0.93
CA SER A 8 13.98 5.61 0.21
C SER A 8 13.46 5.01 1.52
N GLY A 9 13.32 3.68 1.60
CA GLY A 9 12.82 2.98 2.80
C GLY A 9 11.28 2.96 2.96
N LYS A 10 10.52 3.21 1.89
CA LYS A 10 9.04 3.16 1.89
C LYS A 10 8.50 1.86 2.47
N SER A 11 9.00 0.72 2.00
CA SER A 11 8.59 -0.60 2.47
C SER A 11 8.92 -0.84 3.94
N THR A 12 10.06 -0.35 4.42
CA THR A 12 10.41 -0.40 5.84
C THR A 12 9.38 0.37 6.68
N ARG A 13 9.03 1.59 6.25
CA ARG A 13 8.01 2.40 6.94
C ARG A 13 6.61 1.80 6.83
N ALA A 14 6.27 1.19 5.70
CA ALA A 14 5.00 0.49 5.50
C ALA A 14 4.81 -0.66 6.50
N ASN A 15 5.84 -1.50 6.66
CA ASN A 15 5.82 -2.60 7.61
C ASN A 15 5.77 -2.12 9.07
N GLN A 16 6.50 -1.05 9.41
CA GLN A 16 6.43 -0.45 10.74
C GLN A 16 5.03 0.09 11.06
N LEU A 17 4.39 0.76 10.08
CA LEU A 17 3.01 1.23 10.23
C LEU A 17 2.03 0.08 10.39
N LYS A 18 2.17 -0.99 9.59
CA LYS A 18 1.35 -2.19 9.71
C LYS A 18 1.44 -2.78 11.11
N ALA A 19 2.65 -3.06 11.59
CA ALA A 19 2.88 -3.63 12.92
C ALA A 19 2.35 -2.72 14.04
N MET A 20 2.50 -1.41 13.91
CA MET A 20 1.98 -0.45 14.89
C MET A 20 0.45 -0.45 14.94
N PHE A 21 -0.23 -0.51 13.79
CA PHE A 21 -1.69 -0.61 13.75
C PHE A 21 -2.18 -1.94 14.31
N GLU A 22 -1.56 -3.05 13.92
CA GLU A 22 -1.91 -4.39 14.43
C GLU A 22 -1.74 -4.48 15.95
N ALA A 23 -0.65 -3.93 16.50
CA ALA A 23 -0.41 -3.87 17.94
C ALA A 23 -1.47 -3.02 18.65
N LYS A 24 -1.84 -1.87 18.07
CA LYS A 24 -2.85 -0.98 18.66
C LYS A 24 -4.25 -1.60 18.66
N LEU A 25 -4.61 -2.31 17.59
CA LEU A 25 -5.89 -2.99 17.45
C LEU A 25 -6.00 -4.25 18.33
N SER A 26 -4.85 -4.88 18.64
CA SER A 26 -4.78 -6.04 19.54
C SER A 26 -4.71 -5.65 21.03
N SER A 27 -4.59 -4.36 21.35
CA SER A 27 -4.49 -3.89 22.74
C SER A 27 -5.82 -4.07 23.48
N PRO A 28 -5.82 -4.54 24.75
CA PRO A 28 -7.02 -4.67 25.57
C PRO A 28 -7.78 -3.34 25.78
N ASP A 29 -7.09 -2.21 25.68
CA ASP A 29 -7.68 -0.87 25.85
C ASP A 29 -8.47 -0.41 24.61
N TYR A 30 -8.34 -1.11 23.48
CA TYR A 30 -9.02 -0.77 22.25
C TYR A 30 -10.49 -1.21 22.28
N LYS A 31 -11.39 -0.26 22.51
CA LYS A 31 -12.85 -0.47 22.54
C LYS A 31 -13.53 -0.20 21.19
N GLY A 32 -12.76 -0.08 20.12
CA GLY A 32 -13.25 0.25 18.78
C GLY A 32 -13.68 -0.97 17.97
N ILE A 33 -14.09 -0.73 16.73
CA ILE A 33 -14.42 -1.77 15.77
C ILE A 33 -13.16 -2.55 15.41
N SER A 34 -13.25 -3.88 15.31
CA SER A 34 -12.13 -4.69 14.81
C SER A 34 -11.83 -4.32 13.36
N TYR A 35 -10.64 -3.77 13.10
CA TYR A 35 -10.14 -3.49 11.76
C TYR A 35 -9.12 -4.56 11.33
N SER A 36 -9.12 -4.96 10.06
CA SER A 36 -7.99 -5.67 9.45
C SER A 36 -6.96 -4.65 8.94
N VAL A 37 -5.66 -4.97 9.01
CA VAL A 37 -4.61 -4.12 8.44
C VAL A 37 -3.98 -4.85 7.25
N GLU A 38 -4.12 -4.27 6.07
CA GLU A 38 -3.68 -4.88 4.82
C GLU A 38 -2.60 -4.02 4.17
N LEU A 39 -1.57 -4.68 3.64
CA LEU A 39 -0.46 -4.03 2.95
C LEU A 39 -0.43 -4.52 1.50
N VAL A 40 -0.66 -3.62 0.57
CA VAL A 40 -0.50 -3.85 -0.86
C VAL A 40 0.78 -3.16 -1.32
N SER A 41 1.66 -3.93 -1.93
CA SER A 41 2.91 -3.44 -2.52
C SER A 41 3.06 -3.88 -3.97
N ASP A 42 3.96 -3.22 -4.70
CA ASP A 42 4.31 -3.62 -6.07
C ASP A 42 4.73 -5.11 -6.11
N ASP A 43 5.54 -5.55 -5.15
CA ASP A 43 5.99 -6.94 -5.01
C ASP A 43 4.80 -7.90 -4.77
N SER A 44 3.81 -7.51 -3.96
CA SER A 44 2.60 -8.33 -3.71
C SER A 44 1.71 -8.49 -4.95
N LEU A 45 1.80 -7.55 -5.89
CA LEU A 45 1.07 -7.56 -7.15
C LEU A 45 1.86 -8.21 -8.29
N GLY A 46 3.08 -8.72 -8.01
CA GLY A 46 3.96 -9.31 -9.01
C GLY A 46 4.52 -8.29 -10.00
N ILE A 47 4.57 -7.01 -9.61
CA ILE A 47 5.03 -5.92 -10.47
C ILE A 47 6.54 -5.79 -10.37
N SER A 48 7.25 -5.95 -11.48
CA SER A 48 8.70 -5.75 -11.53
C SER A 48 9.05 -4.27 -11.46
N LYS A 49 10.13 -3.95 -10.73
CA LYS A 49 10.65 -2.57 -10.64
C LYS A 49 11.13 -2.03 -12.00
N ASN A 50 11.52 -2.90 -12.92
CA ASN A 50 11.91 -2.51 -14.27
C ASN A 50 10.71 -2.11 -15.14
N SER A 51 9.49 -2.43 -14.72
CA SER A 51 8.28 -2.09 -15.47
C SER A 51 7.94 -0.58 -15.42
N TYR A 52 8.64 0.19 -14.58
CA TYR A 52 8.56 1.65 -14.54
C TYR A 52 9.41 2.34 -15.63
N ASP A 53 10.26 1.61 -16.36
CA ASP A 53 11.14 2.18 -17.39
C ASP A 53 10.37 2.56 -18.67
N ALA A 54 9.19 1.96 -18.90
CA ALA A 54 8.36 2.18 -20.08
C ALA A 54 6.99 2.76 -19.72
N GLY A 55 6.64 3.93 -20.26
CA GLY A 55 5.40 4.63 -19.90
C GLY A 55 4.10 3.87 -20.18
N ILE A 56 4.09 2.96 -21.17
CA ILE A 56 2.93 2.09 -21.44
C ILE A 56 2.73 1.08 -20.31
N GLU A 57 3.82 0.43 -19.86
CA GLU A 57 3.77 -0.52 -18.76
C GLU A 57 3.46 0.18 -17.44
N GLU A 58 4.01 1.37 -17.22
CA GLU A 58 3.68 2.19 -16.07
C GLU A 58 2.17 2.51 -16.00
N LYS A 59 1.54 2.82 -17.15
CA LYS A 59 0.09 3.03 -17.21
C LYS A 59 -0.70 1.79 -16.80
N LYS A 60 -0.27 0.59 -17.23
CA LYS A 60 -0.91 -0.68 -16.84
C LYS A 60 -0.74 -0.95 -15.36
N ILE A 61 0.46 -0.75 -14.82
CA ILE A 61 0.79 -0.86 -13.39
C ILE A 61 -0.14 0.01 -12.56
N ARG A 62 -0.33 1.28 -12.95
CA ARG A 62 -1.26 2.19 -12.25
C ARG A 62 -2.69 1.62 -12.24
N GLY A 63 -3.15 1.08 -13.37
CA GLY A 63 -4.45 0.38 -13.44
C GLY A 63 -4.52 -0.81 -12.47
N SER A 64 -3.50 -1.66 -12.45
CA SER A 64 -3.43 -2.81 -11.54
C SER A 64 -3.43 -2.41 -10.07
N ILE A 65 -2.71 -1.34 -9.71
CA ILE A 65 -2.68 -0.79 -8.35
C ILE A 65 -4.06 -0.27 -7.96
N ILE A 66 -4.71 0.53 -8.82
CA ILE A 66 -6.07 1.05 -8.57
C ILE A 66 -7.05 -0.10 -8.36
N SER A 67 -7.07 -1.09 -9.26
CA SER A 67 -7.96 -2.24 -9.13
C SER A 67 -7.65 -3.07 -7.88
N ALA A 68 -6.40 -3.17 -7.45
CA ALA A 68 -6.05 -3.83 -6.20
C ALA A 68 -6.57 -3.05 -4.99
N VAL A 69 -6.41 -1.72 -4.97
CA VAL A 69 -6.93 -0.86 -3.91
C VAL A 69 -8.44 -0.97 -3.80
N GLU A 70 -9.16 -0.90 -4.92
CA GLU A 70 -10.62 -1.03 -4.96
C GLU A 70 -11.09 -2.38 -4.39
N ARG A 71 -10.39 -3.48 -4.70
CA ARG A 71 -10.73 -4.82 -4.18
C ARG A 71 -10.50 -4.98 -2.68
N HIS A 72 -9.43 -4.38 -2.15
CA HIS A 72 -9.06 -4.52 -0.73
C HIS A 72 -9.67 -3.43 0.15
N THR A 73 -10.29 -2.40 -0.45
CA THR A 73 -10.96 -1.35 0.31
C THR A 73 -12.28 -1.87 0.88
N SER A 74 -12.35 -1.99 2.19
CA SER A 74 -13.53 -2.33 2.96
C SER A 74 -13.78 -1.34 4.10
N LYS A 75 -15.01 -1.32 4.63
CA LYS A 75 -15.40 -0.46 5.77
C LYS A 75 -14.60 -0.75 7.05
N ASN A 76 -14.09 -1.97 7.17
CA ASN A 76 -13.41 -2.48 8.35
C ASN A 76 -11.94 -2.83 8.05
N SER A 77 -11.34 -2.25 7.02
CA SER A 77 -9.94 -2.50 6.65
C SER A 77 -9.14 -1.20 6.62
N ILE A 78 -7.95 -1.22 7.22
CA ILE A 78 -6.93 -0.19 7.05
C ILE A 78 -6.00 -0.67 5.95
N LEU A 79 -6.08 -0.02 4.78
CA LEU A 79 -5.24 -0.36 3.63
C LEU A 79 -4.01 0.54 3.56
N ILE A 80 -2.84 -0.08 3.58
CA ILE A 80 -1.54 0.56 3.36
C ILE A 80 -1.09 0.22 1.95
N LEU A 81 -0.90 1.23 1.11
CA LEU A 81 -0.34 1.07 -0.23
C LEU A 81 1.13 1.52 -0.25
N ASP A 82 2.03 0.58 -0.50
CA ASP A 82 3.48 0.75 -0.67
C ASP A 82 3.88 0.60 -2.14
N SER A 83 3.88 1.73 -2.85
CA SER A 83 4.36 1.85 -4.23
C SER A 83 5.12 3.17 -4.38
N LEU A 84 5.69 3.45 -5.55
CA LEU A 84 6.39 4.72 -5.80
C LEU A 84 5.44 5.92 -5.65
N ASN A 85 4.22 5.82 -6.16
CA ASN A 85 3.15 6.84 -6.02
C ASN A 85 3.63 8.29 -6.25
N TYR A 86 4.56 8.50 -7.19
CA TYR A 86 5.22 9.80 -7.43
C TYR A 86 4.39 10.72 -8.34
N ILE A 87 3.45 10.17 -9.10
CA ILE A 87 2.56 10.94 -9.97
C ILE A 87 1.45 11.55 -9.16
N LYS A 88 1.34 12.88 -9.22
CA LYS A 88 0.31 13.65 -8.50
C LYS A 88 -1.12 13.20 -8.83
N GLY A 89 -1.42 12.93 -10.11
CA GLY A 89 -2.76 12.48 -10.53
C GLY A 89 -3.14 11.06 -10.12
N LEU A 90 -2.21 10.28 -9.56
CA LEU A 90 -2.49 8.96 -8.97
C LEU A 90 -2.78 9.06 -7.45
N ARG A 91 -2.31 10.14 -6.80
CA ARG A 91 -2.46 10.35 -5.36
C ARG A 91 -3.76 11.08 -5.04
#